data_AF-A0A402A7B4-F1
#
_entry.id   AF-A0A402A7B4-F1
#
_cell.length_a   1.000
_cell.length_b   1.000
_cell.length_c   1.000
_cell.angle_alpha   90.00
_cell.angle_beta   90.00
_cell.angle_gamma   90.00
#
_symmetry.space_group_name_H-M   'P 1'
#
loop_
_entity.id
_entity.type
_entity.pdbx_description
1 polymer ?
#
loop_
_entity_poly.entity_id
_entity_poly.type
_entity_poly.pdbx_seq_one_letter_code
_entity_poly.pdbx_strand_id
1 'polypeptide(L)'
;MPQEGKHTRTRLIVACSVGMLIAILVTIRIWLPSLSLLDQLSQFSPLVRTAIIVKILSPLLSFLLAAGWVWVFLLIGELWLSLRKNDHSTKSIRPMQETTQKPRYKLERRMTAHQSPHKEWETRRPIAAPPLFQQDPTNPWQQAHLPITPLPMTNPLWSPPDASEKSKNGADGEEREEEKAIEAEQILQSPVVDVPLQPQELEKIIPAEGSKTFFSLQKSREPTDFSKPVTLTLLKHIRCWVCADDGTSIEVKLRRGENAIRLIQLAYIAWKQGASVDRDKMLTYVLARGKRREMNTDQLGEVFDAAKRYLRQDLDRAIKELAKNGHQVTTDVDFFSNEPGFYWLHPSCRVIDLEKIDDLYHAIQIARKEGVLDEKLNGTIPEWVIEACQNLIGAYPGDFLQSFLEKFPEEFGAWVKEPVTLYRDKYLDALLIMANYESALGKSFLDPNLSVEQNEEHRRHHIGRAAQLFHDYAMYAVNTRWDQKLKFAYRAGKDGERVVRAARAMRRCVVELGKLGNPDMIDQVYLAFKERMATLSEGNWKPDRDTESDVIEAKRTTSAYRFSSQIPSRQDEHV
;
A
#
# COMPACT_ATOMS: atom_id res chain seq x y z
N MET A 1 -58.39 13.09 -18.35
CA MET A 1 -58.93 11.88 -17.69
C MET A 1 -57.76 11.04 -17.17
N PRO A 2 -57.54 10.94 -15.85
CA PRO A 2 -56.43 10.18 -15.28
C PRO A 2 -56.96 8.90 -14.59
N GLN A 3 -56.80 7.74 -15.22
CA GLN A 3 -57.02 6.43 -14.56
C GLN A 3 -55.74 5.61 -14.36
N GLU A 4 -54.59 6.00 -14.93
CA GLU A 4 -53.36 5.20 -14.86
C GLU A 4 -52.71 5.16 -13.46
N GLY A 5 -53.02 6.10 -12.56
CA GLY A 5 -52.44 6.16 -11.22
C GLY A 5 -52.97 5.10 -10.23
N LYS A 6 -54.13 4.48 -10.49
CA LYS A 6 -54.74 3.50 -9.57
C LYS A 6 -54.19 2.08 -9.75
N HIS A 7 -53.66 1.75 -10.93
CA HIS A 7 -53.15 0.41 -11.22
C HIS A 7 -51.74 0.13 -10.66
N THR A 8 -50.91 1.16 -10.44
CA THR A 8 -49.56 0.97 -9.88
C THR A 8 -49.59 0.70 -8.38
N ARG A 9 -50.45 1.38 -7.62
CA ARG A 9 -50.61 1.13 -6.17
C ARG A 9 -51.16 -0.27 -5.87
N THR A 10 -52.14 -0.73 -6.64
CA THR A 10 -52.72 -2.07 -6.48
C THR A 10 -51.69 -3.18 -6.77
N ARG A 11 -50.86 -3.01 -7.81
CA ARG A 11 -49.77 -3.96 -8.11
C ARG A 11 -48.70 -4.01 -7.01
N LEU A 12 -48.35 -2.86 -6.41
CA LEU A 12 -47.39 -2.80 -5.31
C LEU A 12 -47.90 -3.52 -4.06
N ILE A 13 -49.18 -3.30 -3.70
CA ILE A 13 -49.81 -3.95 -2.54
C ILE A 13 -49.86 -5.47 -2.74
N VAL A 14 -50.21 -5.93 -3.95
CA VAL A 14 -50.23 -7.37 -4.28
C VAL A 14 -48.82 -7.98 -4.25
N ALA A 15 -47.81 -7.28 -4.77
CA ALA A 15 -46.42 -7.77 -4.70
C ALA A 15 -45.93 -7.86 -3.24
N CYS A 16 -46.29 -6.89 -2.40
CA CYS A 16 -45.95 -6.90 -0.98
C CYS A 16 -46.66 -8.03 -0.22
N SER A 17 -47.95 -8.28 -0.49
CA SER A 17 -48.68 -9.36 0.18
C SER A 17 -48.16 -10.73 -0.22
N VAL A 18 -47.80 -10.94 -1.50
CA VAL A 18 -47.18 -12.18 -1.97
C VAL A 18 -45.79 -12.36 -1.35
N GLY A 19 -44.97 -11.31 -1.29
CA GLY A 19 -43.66 -11.36 -0.65
C GLY A 19 -43.74 -11.70 0.85
N MET A 20 -44.70 -11.12 1.56
CA MET A 20 -44.95 -11.40 2.98
C MET A 20 -45.43 -12.83 3.19
N LEU A 21 -46.29 -13.35 2.31
CA LEU A 21 -46.77 -14.73 2.40
C LEU A 21 -45.65 -15.75 2.14
N ILE A 22 -44.79 -15.51 1.15
CA ILE A 22 -43.60 -16.34 0.90
C ILE A 22 -42.66 -16.32 2.12
N ALA A 23 -42.43 -15.14 2.69
CA ALA A 23 -41.62 -14.97 3.90
C ALA A 23 -42.17 -15.79 5.08
N ILE A 24 -43.48 -15.75 5.31
CA ILE A 24 -44.15 -16.53 6.36
C ILE A 24 -44.04 -18.04 6.09
N LEU A 25 -44.20 -18.48 4.84
CA LEU A 25 -44.07 -19.90 4.49
C LEU A 25 -42.64 -20.42 4.68
N VAL A 26 -41.63 -19.60 4.34
CA VAL A 26 -40.22 -19.94 4.55
C VAL A 26 -39.89 -20.01 6.04
N THR A 27 -40.36 -19.05 6.85
CA THR A 27 -40.13 -19.08 8.30
C THR A 27 -40.82 -20.29 8.94
N ILE A 28 -42.06 -20.61 8.59
CA ILE A 28 -42.76 -21.82 9.09
C ILE A 28 -41.99 -23.09 8.72
N ARG A 29 -41.47 -23.20 7.48
CA ARG A 29 -40.71 -24.38 7.02
C ARG A 29 -39.39 -24.56 7.78
N ILE A 30 -38.76 -23.46 8.21
CA ILE A 30 -37.55 -23.50 9.04
C ILE A 30 -37.90 -23.82 10.50
N TRP A 31 -39.05 -23.34 10.99
CA TRP A 31 -39.46 -23.48 12.38
C TRP A 31 -40.01 -24.88 12.71
N LEU A 32 -40.80 -25.49 11.81
CA LEU A 32 -41.45 -26.78 12.04
C LEU A 32 -40.46 -27.90 12.46
N PRO A 33 -39.31 -28.07 11.79
CA PRO A 33 -38.31 -29.09 12.17
C PRO A 33 -37.60 -28.76 13.49
N SER A 34 -37.53 -27.48 13.87
CA SER A 34 -36.87 -27.06 15.11
C SER A 34 -37.75 -27.26 16.36
N LEU A 35 -39.06 -27.40 16.20
CA LEU A 35 -39.98 -27.69 17.30
C LEU A 35 -39.75 -29.08 17.91
N SER A 36 -39.41 -30.09 17.12
CA SER A 36 -39.09 -31.42 17.65
C SER A 36 -37.78 -31.47 18.44
N LEU A 37 -36.87 -30.51 18.21
CA LEU A 37 -35.63 -30.37 18.98
C LEU A 37 -35.86 -29.69 20.34
N LEU A 38 -36.94 -28.92 20.48
CA LEU A 38 -37.30 -28.26 21.74
C LEU A 38 -37.80 -29.27 22.80
N ASP A 39 -38.44 -30.36 22.39
CA ASP A 39 -38.87 -31.42 23.32
C ASP A 39 -37.69 -32.19 23.94
N GLN A 40 -36.54 -32.23 23.25
CA GLN A 40 -35.31 -32.88 23.75
C GLN A 40 -34.40 -31.91 24.52
N LEU A 41 -34.78 -30.63 24.63
CA LEU A 41 -33.88 -29.58 25.13
C LEU A 41 -33.51 -29.75 26.61
N SER A 42 -34.35 -30.43 27.39
CA SER A 42 -34.10 -30.78 28.79
C SER A 42 -32.98 -31.81 28.98
N GLN A 43 -32.59 -32.55 27.94
CA GLN A 43 -31.56 -33.58 28.00
C GLN A 43 -30.15 -33.06 27.73
N PHE A 44 -30.01 -31.84 27.17
CA PHE A 44 -28.71 -31.27 26.84
C PHE A 44 -28.11 -30.46 28.00
N SER A 45 -26.78 -30.32 28.01
CA SER A 45 -26.05 -29.46 28.96
C SER A 45 -26.39 -27.97 28.74
N PRO A 46 -26.31 -27.11 29.77
CA PRO A 46 -26.70 -25.70 29.68
C PRO A 46 -25.95 -24.92 28.58
N LEU A 47 -24.68 -25.24 28.31
CA LEU A 47 -23.91 -24.63 27.22
C LEU A 47 -24.38 -25.07 25.82
N VAL A 48 -24.82 -26.32 25.67
CA VAL A 48 -25.39 -26.80 24.41
C VAL A 48 -26.77 -26.18 24.18
N ARG A 49 -27.57 -25.99 25.24
CA ARG A 49 -28.86 -25.29 25.15
C ARG A 49 -28.70 -23.86 24.65
N THR A 50 -27.74 -23.10 25.18
CA THR A 50 -27.50 -21.72 24.72
C THR A 50 -27.02 -21.69 23.27
N ALA A 51 -26.14 -22.61 22.87
CA ALA A 51 -25.69 -22.72 21.48
C ALA A 51 -26.83 -23.06 20.51
N ILE A 52 -27.74 -23.95 20.89
CA ILE A 52 -28.93 -24.30 20.09
C ILE A 52 -29.89 -23.11 20.01
N ILE A 53 -30.17 -22.42 21.13
CA ILE A 53 -31.01 -21.23 21.15
C ILE A 53 -30.44 -20.15 20.23
N VAL A 54 -29.12 -19.87 20.32
CA VAL A 54 -28.47 -18.87 19.46
C VAL A 54 -28.56 -19.28 17.98
N LYS A 55 -28.34 -20.56 17.65
CA LYS A 55 -28.45 -21.05 16.27
C LYS A 55 -29.88 -20.97 15.70
N ILE A 56 -30.91 -21.12 16.53
CA ILE A 56 -32.32 -21.00 16.10
C ILE A 56 -32.73 -19.52 16.02
N LEU A 57 -32.31 -18.69 16.98
CA LEU A 57 -32.70 -17.29 17.07
C LEU A 57 -31.96 -16.41 16.05
N SER A 58 -30.70 -16.74 15.74
CA SER A 58 -29.87 -15.98 14.79
C SER A 58 -30.50 -15.83 13.40
N PRO A 59 -30.92 -16.89 12.69
CA PRO A 59 -31.52 -16.75 11.36
C PRO A 59 -32.86 -16.01 11.42
N LEU A 60 -33.63 -16.16 12.51
CA LEU A 60 -34.90 -15.45 12.69
C LEU A 60 -34.67 -13.94 12.86
N LEU A 61 -33.67 -13.56 13.65
CA LEU A 61 -33.26 -12.17 13.81
C LEU A 61 -32.72 -11.58 12.49
N SER A 62 -31.86 -12.32 11.78
CA SER A 62 -31.35 -11.91 10.47
C SER A 62 -32.47 -11.71 9.44
N PHE A 63 -33.49 -12.58 9.46
CA PHE A 63 -34.64 -12.48 8.57
C PHE A 63 -35.53 -11.28 8.90
N LEU A 64 -35.81 -11.03 10.19
CA LEU A 64 -36.56 -9.84 10.63
C LEU A 64 -35.83 -8.54 10.26
N LEU A 65 -34.50 -8.52 10.41
CA LEU A 65 -33.67 -7.39 9.98
C LEU A 65 -33.76 -7.18 8.47
N ALA A 66 -33.62 -8.24 7.68
CA ALA A 66 -33.72 -8.15 6.22
C ALA A 66 -35.11 -7.66 5.76
N ALA A 67 -36.18 -8.19 6.36
CA ALA A 67 -37.55 -7.74 6.09
C ALA A 67 -37.76 -6.26 6.49
N GLY A 68 -37.23 -5.86 7.64
CA GLY A 68 -37.25 -4.46 8.10
C GLY A 68 -36.52 -3.52 7.13
N TRP A 69 -35.35 -3.93 6.63
CA TRP A 69 -34.61 -3.15 5.63
C TRP A 69 -35.37 -3.02 4.31
N VAL A 70 -35.96 -4.11 3.80
CA VAL A 70 -36.79 -4.07 2.58
C VAL A 70 -37.96 -3.09 2.75
N TRP A 71 -38.62 -3.10 3.92
CA TRP A 71 -39.68 -2.15 4.23
C TRP A 71 -39.20 -0.69 4.22
N VAL A 72 -38.05 -0.41 4.85
CA VAL A 72 -37.44 0.92 4.84
C VAL A 72 -37.09 1.37 3.42
N PHE A 73 -36.53 0.49 2.58
CA PHE A 73 -36.24 0.80 1.19
C PHE A 73 -37.49 1.12 0.38
N LEU A 74 -38.60 0.41 0.62
CA LEU A 74 -39.88 0.71 -0.04
C LEU A 74 -40.44 2.07 0.39
N LEU A 75 -40.40 2.41 1.69
CA LEU A 75 -40.81 3.72 2.19
C LEU A 75 -39.98 4.87 1.59
N ILE A 76 -38.65 4.70 1.56
CA ILE A 76 -37.74 5.70 0.96
C ILE A 76 -38.01 5.82 -0.55
N GLY A 77 -38.24 4.70 -1.24
CA GLY A 77 -38.57 4.68 -2.67
C GLY A 77 -39.85 5.44 -2.99
N GLU A 78 -40.92 5.26 -2.20
CA GLU A 78 -42.17 6.03 -2.36
C GLU A 78 -41.96 7.53 -2.12
N LEU A 79 -41.18 7.90 -1.10
CA LEU A 79 -40.85 9.30 -0.82
C LEU A 79 -40.10 9.94 -2.00
N TRP A 80 -39.12 9.22 -2.56
CA TRP A 80 -38.32 9.68 -3.69
C TRP A 80 -39.15 9.86 -4.97
N LEU A 81 -40.05 8.91 -5.25
CA LEU A 81 -40.98 8.98 -6.38
C LEU A 81 -41.99 10.13 -6.21
N SER A 82 -42.40 10.43 -4.98
CA SER A 82 -43.28 11.57 -4.68
C SER A 82 -42.57 12.91 -4.89
N LEU A 83 -41.30 13.04 -4.48
CA LEU A 83 -40.50 14.24 -4.72
C LEU A 83 -40.29 14.49 -6.21
N ARG A 84 -39.96 13.44 -6.99
CA ARG A 84 -39.70 13.57 -8.43
C ARG A 84 -40.93 14.00 -9.25
N LYS A 85 -42.15 13.73 -8.78
CA LYS A 85 -43.38 14.16 -9.46
C LYS A 85 -43.68 15.65 -9.30
N ASN A 86 -43.15 16.32 -8.27
CA ASN A 86 -43.39 17.75 -8.06
C ASN A 86 -42.49 18.65 -8.93
N ASP A 87 -41.33 18.18 -9.38
CA ASP A 87 -40.39 19.01 -10.16
C ASP A 87 -40.73 19.16 -11.64
N HIS A 88 -41.72 18.43 -12.16
CA HIS A 88 -42.10 18.48 -13.58
C HIS A 88 -43.30 19.37 -13.93
N SER A 89 -43.87 20.13 -12.97
CA SER A 89 -45.07 20.96 -13.23
C SER A 89 -44.80 22.47 -13.46
N THR A 90 -43.56 22.95 -13.46
CA THR A 90 -43.24 24.38 -13.58
C THR A 90 -42.19 24.67 -14.66
N LYS A 91 -42.48 24.35 -15.92
CA LYS A 91 -41.85 25.01 -17.08
C LYS A 91 -42.93 25.49 -18.05
N SER A 92 -43.52 26.64 -17.69
CA SER A 92 -44.31 27.46 -18.60
C SER A 92 -43.36 28.18 -19.57
N ILE A 93 -43.67 28.01 -20.85
CA ILE A 93 -42.96 28.51 -22.01
C ILE A 93 -43.13 30.04 -22.10
N ARG A 94 -42.03 30.79 -22.21
CA ARG A 94 -42.05 32.17 -22.75
C ARG A 94 -41.11 32.26 -23.96
N PRO A 95 -41.57 32.83 -25.08
CA PRO A 95 -40.76 32.98 -26.28
C PRO A 95 -39.89 34.25 -26.22
N MET A 96 -38.65 34.07 -26.64
CA MET A 96 -37.91 34.85 -27.65
C MET A 96 -38.13 36.37 -27.70
N GLN A 97 -37.10 37.11 -27.28
CA GLN A 97 -36.84 38.47 -27.78
C GLN A 97 -35.35 38.61 -28.12
N GLU A 98 -35.11 38.81 -29.42
CA GLU A 98 -33.86 39.29 -30.00
C GLU A 98 -33.53 40.67 -29.43
N THR A 99 -32.28 40.91 -29.04
CA THR A 99 -31.73 42.26 -29.01
C THR A 99 -30.30 42.28 -29.51
N THR A 100 -30.14 43.19 -30.45
CA THR A 100 -29.05 43.51 -31.36
C THR A 100 -27.88 44.21 -30.64
N GLN A 101 -26.66 43.81 -31.01
CA GLN A 101 -25.42 44.61 -31.16
C GLN A 101 -25.00 45.68 -30.10
N LYS A 102 -23.74 45.58 -29.66
CA LYS A 102 -22.65 46.51 -30.08
C LYS A 102 -21.26 46.08 -29.57
N PRO A 103 -20.17 46.37 -30.31
CA PRO A 103 -18.78 46.09 -29.89
C PRO A 103 -18.14 47.32 -29.22
N ARG A 104 -17.25 47.12 -28.24
CA ARG A 104 -16.36 48.18 -27.74
C ARG A 104 -14.99 47.68 -27.26
N TYR A 105 -13.99 48.22 -27.96
CA TYR A 105 -12.63 48.64 -27.56
C TYR A 105 -11.58 47.66 -27.04
N LYS A 106 -10.52 47.58 -27.87
CA LYS A 106 -9.10 47.42 -27.54
C LYS A 106 -8.67 48.29 -26.35
N LEU A 107 -7.85 47.72 -25.47
CA LEU A 107 -6.83 48.48 -24.75
C LEU A 107 -5.52 47.69 -24.75
N GLU A 108 -4.56 48.21 -25.49
CA GLU A 108 -3.15 47.80 -25.46
C GLU A 108 -2.57 48.08 -24.07
N ARG A 109 -1.81 47.12 -23.52
CA ARG A 109 -0.74 47.43 -22.59
C ARG A 109 0.53 46.70 -23.02
N ARG A 110 1.43 47.49 -23.58
CA ARG A 110 2.87 47.24 -23.61
C ARG A 110 3.34 47.01 -22.18
N MET A 111 4.02 45.88 -21.93
CA MET A 111 5.06 45.84 -20.91
C MET A 111 6.31 45.23 -21.49
N THR A 112 7.37 45.96 -21.21
CA THR A 112 8.75 45.90 -21.68
C THR A 112 9.45 44.60 -21.30
N ALA A 113 10.30 44.17 -22.22
CA ALA A 113 11.27 43.12 -22.06
C ALA A 113 12.30 43.48 -20.97
N HIS A 114 12.57 42.52 -20.08
CA HIS A 114 13.85 42.41 -19.41
C HIS A 114 14.43 41.04 -19.76
N GLN A 115 15.45 41.09 -20.61
CA GLN A 115 16.41 40.01 -20.82
C GLN A 115 17.25 39.85 -19.55
N SER A 116 17.42 38.62 -19.11
CA SER A 116 18.48 38.22 -18.19
C SER A 116 18.89 36.78 -18.55
N PRO A 117 20.20 36.48 -18.57
CA PRO A 117 20.75 35.41 -19.39
C PRO A 117 20.71 34.05 -18.70
N HIS A 118 20.64 33.04 -19.57
CA HIS A 118 20.93 31.64 -19.31
C HIS A 118 22.18 31.44 -18.46
N LYS A 119 22.07 30.63 -17.40
CA LYS A 119 23.16 29.83 -16.87
C LYS A 119 22.73 28.36 -16.84
N GLU A 120 23.55 27.55 -17.49
CA GLU A 120 23.50 26.10 -17.58
C GLU A 120 23.26 25.46 -16.22
N TRP A 121 22.32 24.52 -16.17
CA TRP A 121 22.30 23.48 -15.14
C TRP A 121 22.39 22.15 -15.86
N GLU A 122 23.60 21.61 -15.80
CA GLU A 122 23.97 20.28 -16.22
C GLU A 122 23.04 19.22 -15.59
N THR A 123 22.78 18.21 -16.40
CA THR A 123 22.20 16.91 -16.09
C THR A 123 22.76 16.30 -14.80
N ARG A 124 22.09 16.53 -13.67
CA ARG A 124 22.23 15.66 -12.49
C ARG A 124 21.24 14.49 -12.62
N ARG A 125 21.78 13.32 -12.94
CA ARG A 125 21.11 12.04 -12.72
C ARG A 125 20.66 11.98 -11.25
N PRO A 126 19.41 11.59 -10.94
CA PRO A 126 19.01 11.38 -9.56
C PRO A 126 19.85 10.24 -8.97
N ILE A 127 20.58 10.57 -7.91
CA ILE A 127 21.31 9.63 -7.06
C ILE A 127 20.25 8.71 -6.43
N ALA A 128 20.29 7.42 -6.76
CA ALA A 128 19.63 6.39 -5.98
C ALA A 128 20.17 6.50 -4.54
N ALA A 129 19.30 6.38 -3.54
CA ALA A 129 19.77 6.23 -2.16
C ALA A 129 20.79 5.08 -2.16
N PRO A 130 22.03 5.30 -1.68
CA PRO A 130 23.02 4.23 -1.65
C PRO A 130 22.45 3.09 -0.79
N PRO A 131 22.60 1.83 -1.21
CA PRO A 131 22.20 0.72 -0.35
C PRO A 131 22.95 0.85 0.97
N LEU A 132 22.20 0.78 2.08
CA LEU A 132 22.71 0.88 3.46
C LEU A 132 23.86 -0.10 3.76
N PHE A 133 24.01 -1.14 2.92
CA PHE A 133 24.98 -2.22 3.06
C PHE A 133 25.97 -2.37 1.88
N GLN A 134 26.25 -1.32 1.10
CA GLN A 134 27.40 -1.38 0.17
C GLN A 134 28.73 -1.27 0.93
N GLN A 135 29.16 -2.37 1.55
CA GLN A 135 30.55 -2.57 1.90
C GLN A 135 31.23 -3.22 0.71
N ASP A 136 32.05 -2.46 -0.01
CA ASP A 136 33.00 -3.00 -0.98
C ASP A 136 34.21 -3.56 -0.19
N PRO A 137 34.43 -4.89 -0.18
CA PRO A 137 35.49 -5.50 0.62
C PRO A 137 36.91 -5.20 0.12
N THR A 138 37.07 -4.47 -0.99
CA THR A 138 38.39 -4.19 -1.58
C THR A 138 38.99 -2.83 -1.22
N ASN A 139 38.28 -1.99 -0.46
CA ASN A 139 38.74 -0.62 -0.20
C ASN A 139 38.86 -0.28 1.31
N PRO A 140 40.06 -0.38 1.92
CA PRO A 140 40.27 -0.08 3.35
C PRO A 140 40.10 1.40 3.72
N TRP A 141 39.89 2.30 2.75
CA TRP A 141 39.77 3.75 2.98
C TRP A 141 38.33 4.25 3.16
N GLN A 142 37.30 3.40 3.06
CA GLN A 142 35.90 3.82 3.23
C GLN A 142 35.41 3.84 4.68
N GLN A 143 36.19 3.37 5.66
CA GLN A 143 35.82 3.47 7.09
C GLN A 143 35.84 4.92 7.64
N ALA A 144 36.48 5.87 6.95
CA ALA A 144 36.72 7.22 7.48
C ALA A 144 35.67 8.29 7.11
N HIS A 145 34.70 7.97 6.25
CA HIS A 145 33.70 8.95 5.79
C HIS A 145 32.28 8.38 5.82
N LEU A 146 31.83 7.98 7.01
CA LEU A 146 30.40 8.05 7.32
C LEU A 146 30.00 9.54 7.29
N PRO A 147 28.88 9.93 6.66
CA PRO A 147 28.30 11.23 6.94
C PRO A 147 27.95 11.26 8.42
N ILE A 148 28.73 12.00 9.21
CA ILE A 148 28.35 12.41 10.55
C ILE A 148 27.13 13.30 10.37
N THR A 149 25.93 12.71 10.41
CA THR A 149 24.75 13.49 10.78
C THR A 149 25.04 14.09 12.14
N PRO A 150 24.99 15.42 12.31
CA PRO A 150 25.14 16.02 13.62
C PRO A 150 24.07 15.42 14.53
N LEU A 151 24.51 14.89 15.67
CA LEU A 151 23.64 14.42 16.74
C LEU A 151 22.55 15.49 16.97
N PRO A 152 21.26 15.15 16.92
CA PRO A 152 20.25 16.09 17.38
C PRO A 152 20.53 16.38 18.85
N MET A 153 20.68 17.67 19.18
CA MET A 153 20.78 18.12 20.55
C MET A 153 19.66 17.47 21.36
N THR A 154 20.06 16.73 22.40
CA THR A 154 19.15 16.17 23.39
C THR A 154 18.27 17.30 23.90
N ASN A 155 16.97 17.21 23.63
CA ASN A 155 15.99 18.11 24.20
C ASN A 155 15.97 17.84 25.73
N PRO A 156 16.31 18.81 26.59
CA PRO A 156 16.48 18.59 28.03
C PRO A 156 15.19 18.20 28.77
N LEU A 157 14.06 18.12 28.05
CA LEU A 157 12.77 17.70 28.62
C LEU A 157 12.66 16.18 28.87
N TRP A 158 13.63 15.37 28.42
CA TRP A 158 13.57 13.90 28.47
C TRP A 158 14.58 13.26 29.44
N SER A 159 15.21 14.05 30.31
CA SER A 159 15.92 13.51 31.46
C SER A 159 14.90 13.09 32.54
N PRO A 160 14.97 11.87 33.10
CA PRO A 160 14.23 11.57 34.32
C PRO A 160 14.71 12.54 35.42
N PRO A 161 13.82 13.06 36.29
CA PRO A 161 14.27 13.90 37.38
C PRO A 161 15.16 13.09 38.32
N ASP A 162 16.36 13.61 38.55
CA ASP A 162 17.32 13.10 39.52
C ASP A 162 16.64 12.88 40.87
N ALA A 163 16.56 11.61 41.27
CA ALA A 163 16.27 11.23 42.64
C ALA A 163 17.60 11.18 43.41
N SER A 164 18.03 12.31 43.96
CA SER A 164 19.00 12.34 45.05
C SER A 164 18.37 12.89 46.33
N GLU A 165 18.23 11.96 47.28
CA GLU A 165 18.47 12.08 48.71
C GLU A 165 17.87 13.25 49.52
N LYS A 166 16.96 12.89 50.43
CA LYS A 166 17.07 13.31 51.83
C LYS A 166 16.61 12.22 52.80
N SER A 167 17.59 11.81 53.62
CA SER A 167 17.55 10.87 54.74
C SER A 167 16.66 11.34 55.91
N LYS A 168 15.92 10.43 56.56
CA LYS A 168 16.13 9.98 57.97
C LYS A 168 14.88 9.37 58.65
N ASN A 169 15.15 8.23 59.30
CA ASN A 169 14.65 7.70 60.60
C ASN A 169 13.45 6.73 60.67
N GLY A 170 13.71 5.61 61.38
CA GLY A 170 12.77 4.81 62.19
C GLY A 170 12.44 3.44 61.60
N ALA A 171 13.21 2.37 61.84
CA ALA A 171 13.26 1.51 63.05
C ALA A 171 12.29 0.29 62.97
N ASP A 172 12.92 -0.87 63.16
CA ASP A 172 12.44 -2.16 63.70
C ASP A 172 11.63 -3.15 62.85
N GLY A 173 12.13 -4.40 62.81
CA GLY A 173 11.28 -5.60 62.83
C GLY A 173 11.66 -6.77 61.92
N GLU A 174 12.50 -7.68 62.45
CA GLU A 174 12.42 -9.17 62.37
C GLU A 174 12.50 -9.87 60.98
N GLU A 175 13.61 -10.57 60.72
CA GLU A 175 13.82 -12.02 60.89
C GLU A 175 12.98 -12.93 59.96
N ARG A 176 13.62 -13.50 58.92
CA ARG A 176 13.83 -14.96 58.80
C ARG A 176 14.64 -15.33 57.56
N GLU A 177 15.86 -15.80 57.82
CA GLU A 177 16.61 -16.71 56.97
C GLU A 177 15.91 -18.07 56.92
N GLU A 178 15.91 -18.72 55.76
CA GLU A 178 16.00 -20.17 55.69
C GLU A 178 16.79 -20.55 54.44
N GLU A 179 18.07 -20.82 54.66
CA GLU A 179 18.97 -21.57 53.80
C GLU A 179 18.40 -22.98 53.54
N LYS A 180 18.53 -23.46 52.30
CA LYS A 180 18.90 -24.86 52.03
C LYS A 180 19.77 -24.92 50.78
N ALA A 181 21.07 -24.97 51.02
CA ALA A 181 22.04 -25.58 50.11
C ALA A 181 21.91 -27.11 50.15
N ILE A 182 22.20 -27.78 49.03
CA ILE A 182 23.04 -29.00 48.94
C ILE A 182 23.26 -29.39 47.47
N GLU A 183 24.56 -29.57 47.15
CA GLU A 183 25.22 -30.39 46.11
C GLU A 183 24.91 -30.13 44.62
N ALA A 184 25.80 -29.53 43.82
CA ALA A 184 27.18 -29.90 43.45
C ALA A 184 27.27 -31.09 42.45
N GLU A 185 27.53 -30.71 41.20
CA GLU A 185 28.31 -31.36 40.13
C GLU A 185 28.77 -32.83 40.30
N GLN A 186 28.34 -33.70 39.37
CA GLN A 186 29.21 -34.60 38.56
C GLN A 186 28.39 -35.46 37.59
N ILE A 187 29.04 -35.95 36.51
CA ILE A 187 28.57 -36.85 35.42
C ILE A 187 28.01 -36.07 34.23
N LEU A 188 28.77 -35.63 33.21
CA LEU A 188 29.67 -36.34 32.28
C LEU A 188 28.99 -37.52 31.56
N GLN A 189 28.86 -37.39 30.23
CA GLN A 189 28.50 -38.39 29.21
C GLN A 189 27.04 -38.40 28.72
N SER A 190 26.81 -37.67 27.63
CA SER A 190 25.72 -37.94 26.69
C SER A 190 26.03 -39.22 25.90
N PRO A 191 25.07 -40.13 25.70
CA PRO A 191 25.27 -41.32 24.91
C PRO A 191 25.25 -40.99 23.41
N VAL A 192 26.26 -41.51 22.71
CA VAL A 192 26.30 -41.69 21.26
C VAL A 192 25.10 -42.56 20.87
N VAL A 193 24.22 -42.03 20.02
CA VAL A 193 23.18 -42.84 19.36
C VAL A 193 23.76 -43.32 18.03
N ASP A 194 24.15 -44.60 18.02
CA ASP A 194 24.49 -45.36 16.83
C ASP A 194 23.27 -45.47 15.91
N VAL A 195 23.38 -44.91 14.71
CA VAL A 195 22.45 -45.16 13.59
C VAL A 195 23.07 -46.25 12.71
N PRO A 196 22.42 -47.39 12.48
CA PRO A 196 22.99 -48.45 11.65
C PRO A 196 22.92 -48.07 10.16
N LEU A 197 24.05 -48.21 9.47
CA LEU A 197 24.11 -48.34 8.02
C LEU A 197 23.36 -49.60 7.57
N GLN A 198 22.53 -49.48 6.53
CA GLN A 198 22.24 -50.59 5.63
C GLN A 198 22.56 -50.22 4.18
N PRO A 199 23.09 -51.16 3.37
CA PRO A 199 23.65 -50.88 2.05
C PRO A 199 22.66 -51.12 0.91
N GLN A 200 22.83 -50.28 -0.13
CA GLN A 200 22.57 -50.49 -1.57
C GLN A 200 21.59 -51.58 -2.02
N GLU A 201 20.58 -51.16 -2.80
CA GLU A 201 20.26 -51.84 -4.06
C GLU A 201 20.08 -50.84 -5.20
N LEU A 202 20.79 -51.13 -6.28
CA LEU A 202 20.94 -50.40 -7.52
C LEU A 202 20.42 -51.31 -8.63
N GLU A 203 19.34 -50.91 -9.30
CA GLU A 203 18.86 -51.31 -10.64
C GLU A 203 17.39 -50.86 -10.75
N LYS A 204 16.80 -50.39 -11.86
CA LYS A 204 17.14 -50.36 -13.28
C LYS A 204 16.19 -49.35 -13.97
N ILE A 205 16.68 -48.79 -15.06
CA ILE A 205 16.10 -47.85 -16.03
C ILE A 205 14.73 -48.29 -16.59
N ILE A 206 13.73 -47.38 -16.63
CA ILE A 206 12.84 -47.11 -17.79
C ILE A 206 12.47 -45.61 -17.80
N PRO A 207 12.63 -44.88 -18.92
CA PRO A 207 12.32 -43.46 -19.02
C PRO A 207 10.83 -43.24 -19.27
N ALA A 208 10.16 -42.49 -18.38
CA ALA A 208 8.84 -41.94 -18.67
C ALA A 208 9.01 -40.51 -19.20
N GLU A 209 9.22 -40.42 -20.51
CA GLU A 209 8.83 -39.25 -21.30
C GLU A 209 7.34 -38.97 -21.06
N GLY A 210 7.01 -37.85 -20.44
CA GLY A 210 5.61 -37.55 -20.17
C GLY A 210 5.38 -36.24 -19.44
N SER A 211 5.28 -35.15 -20.21
CA SER A 211 4.68 -33.87 -19.81
C SER A 211 5.45 -33.03 -18.78
N LYS A 212 6.68 -32.64 -19.12
CA LYS A 212 7.06 -31.23 -18.86
C LYS A 212 6.19 -30.37 -19.77
N THR A 213 4.97 -30.07 -19.34
CA THR A 213 4.31 -28.83 -19.76
C THR A 213 5.14 -27.71 -19.19
N PHE A 214 6.21 -27.37 -19.91
CA PHE A 214 6.77 -26.03 -19.88
C PHE A 214 5.57 -25.12 -20.10
N PHE A 215 5.08 -24.52 -19.02
CA PHE A 215 4.51 -23.18 -19.12
C PHE A 215 5.64 -22.34 -19.70
N SER A 216 5.72 -22.33 -21.04
CA SER A 216 6.24 -21.18 -21.72
C SER A 216 5.35 -20.07 -21.22
N LEU A 217 5.81 -19.35 -20.19
CA LEU A 217 5.51 -17.94 -20.04
C LEU A 217 5.58 -17.44 -21.49
N GLN A 218 4.41 -17.09 -22.03
CA GLN A 218 4.35 -16.51 -23.35
C GLN A 218 5.39 -15.41 -23.31
N LYS A 219 6.48 -15.65 -24.05
CA LYS A 219 7.47 -14.65 -24.41
C LYS A 219 6.67 -13.39 -24.62
N SER A 220 6.90 -12.42 -23.72
CA SER A 220 6.15 -11.16 -23.60
C SER A 220 5.54 -10.87 -24.94
N ARG A 221 4.21 -10.94 -25.03
CA ARG A 221 3.46 -10.54 -26.22
C ARG A 221 4.14 -9.27 -26.69
N GLU A 222 5.00 -9.36 -27.71
CA GLU A 222 5.63 -8.19 -28.28
C GLU A 222 4.41 -7.38 -28.68
N PRO A 223 4.18 -6.24 -28.04
CA PRO A 223 2.99 -5.50 -28.35
C PRO A 223 3.21 -5.07 -29.79
N THR A 224 2.56 -5.76 -30.73
CA THR A 224 2.04 -5.16 -31.95
C THR A 224 0.99 -4.13 -31.53
N ASP A 225 1.42 -3.16 -30.73
CA ASP A 225 0.69 -1.95 -30.40
C ASP A 225 1.38 -0.90 -31.22
N PHE A 226 0.66 -0.34 -32.18
CA PHE A 226 0.96 0.98 -32.70
C PHE A 226 1.31 1.87 -31.50
N SER A 227 2.55 2.34 -31.45
CA SER A 227 3.06 3.19 -30.38
C SER A 227 2.07 4.32 -30.16
N LYS A 228 1.30 4.26 -29.06
CA LYS A 228 0.34 5.31 -28.75
C LYS A 228 1.10 6.64 -28.70
N PRO A 229 0.65 7.67 -29.43
CA PRO A 229 1.45 8.87 -29.65
C PRO A 229 1.63 9.68 -28.37
N VAL A 230 0.90 9.41 -27.30
CA VAL A 230 1.10 10.07 -25.99
C VAL A 230 1.29 9.04 -24.89
N THR A 231 2.39 9.19 -24.15
CA THR A 231 2.70 8.37 -22.98
C THR A 231 2.74 9.23 -21.71
N LEU A 232 2.19 8.70 -20.63
CA LEU A 232 2.05 9.36 -19.34
C LEU A 232 2.67 8.51 -18.23
N THR A 233 3.31 9.15 -17.26
CA THR A 233 3.69 8.53 -15.98
C THR A 233 3.03 9.28 -14.83
N LEU A 234 2.60 8.55 -13.79
CA LEU A 234 1.89 9.08 -12.62
C LEU A 234 2.57 8.71 -11.28
N LEU A 235 3.45 7.73 -11.24
CA LEU A 235 4.22 7.33 -10.06
C LEU A 235 5.34 8.34 -9.81
N LYS A 236 5.43 8.81 -8.56
CA LYS A 236 6.32 9.90 -8.08
C LYS A 236 6.05 11.28 -8.71
N HIS A 237 6.13 11.38 -10.03
CA HIS A 237 5.96 12.61 -10.80
C HIS A 237 5.03 12.40 -12.00
N ILE A 238 4.19 13.40 -12.28
CA ILE A 238 3.45 13.46 -13.54
C ILE A 238 4.40 13.91 -14.63
N ARG A 239 4.61 13.07 -15.64
CA ARG A 239 5.32 13.40 -16.87
C ARG A 239 4.55 12.89 -18.08
N CYS A 240 4.80 13.52 -19.20
CA CYS A 240 4.12 13.24 -20.45
C CYS A 240 5.11 13.36 -21.59
N TRP A 241 5.05 12.41 -22.52
CA TRP A 241 5.83 12.46 -23.76
C TRP A 241 4.89 12.29 -24.95
N VAL A 242 5.24 12.95 -26.04
CA VAL A 242 4.61 12.76 -27.34
C VAL A 242 5.62 12.02 -28.22
N CYS A 243 5.19 10.93 -28.82
CA CYS A 243 5.96 10.12 -29.76
C CYS A 243 5.48 10.42 -31.18
N ALA A 244 6.43 10.74 -32.06
CA ALA A 244 6.21 10.84 -33.50
C ALA A 244 6.18 9.45 -34.16
N ASP A 245 5.73 9.41 -35.41
CA ASP A 245 5.52 8.17 -36.15
C ASP A 245 6.84 7.41 -36.43
N ASP A 246 7.98 8.11 -36.36
CA ASP A 246 9.32 7.56 -36.52
C ASP A 246 9.96 7.08 -35.20
N GLY A 247 9.22 7.13 -34.09
CA GLY A 247 9.68 6.75 -32.76
C GLY A 247 10.40 7.87 -31.99
N THR A 248 10.59 9.05 -32.58
CA THR A 248 11.19 10.19 -31.86
C THR A 248 10.22 10.72 -30.81
N SER A 249 10.67 10.83 -29.56
CA SER A 249 9.82 11.31 -28.45
C SER A 249 10.29 12.66 -27.89
N ILE A 250 9.35 13.57 -27.59
CA ILE A 250 9.62 14.81 -26.86
C ILE A 250 8.83 14.86 -25.55
N GLU A 251 9.44 15.38 -24.49
CA GLU A 251 8.71 15.63 -23.22
C GLU A 251 7.80 16.86 -23.36
N VAL A 252 6.52 16.68 -23.04
CA VAL A 252 5.55 17.76 -22.95
C VAL A 252 5.81 18.54 -21.67
N LYS A 253 6.18 19.81 -21.80
CA LYS A 253 6.41 20.72 -20.66
C LYS A 253 5.09 21.08 -19.97
N LEU A 254 4.56 20.17 -19.15
CA LEU A 254 3.32 20.30 -18.38
C LEU A 254 3.49 21.36 -17.28
N ARG A 255 2.96 22.56 -17.52
CA ARG A 255 3.34 23.75 -16.73
C ARG A 255 2.79 23.84 -15.29
N ARG A 256 2.39 22.84 -14.52
CA ARG A 256 1.75 22.99 -13.16
C ARG A 256 0.52 23.92 -13.06
N GLY A 257 0.64 25.23 -13.25
CA GLY A 257 -0.46 26.21 -13.20
C GLY A 257 -0.75 26.64 -11.78
N GLU A 258 -1.85 27.34 -11.54
CA GLU A 258 -2.29 27.68 -10.19
C GLU A 258 -2.59 26.40 -9.40
N ASN A 259 -1.84 26.17 -8.31
CA ASN A 259 -1.99 25.03 -7.40
C ASN A 259 -2.06 23.64 -8.08
N ALA A 260 -1.37 23.46 -9.22
CA ALA A 260 -1.30 22.19 -9.95
C ALA A 260 -2.64 21.60 -10.45
N ILE A 261 -3.75 22.36 -10.46
CA ILE A 261 -5.10 21.86 -10.80
C ILE A 261 -5.14 21.04 -12.09
N ARG A 262 -4.54 21.57 -13.16
CA ARG A 262 -4.57 20.90 -14.45
C ARG A 262 -3.91 19.52 -14.39
N LEU A 263 -2.87 19.37 -13.57
CA LEU A 263 -2.16 18.10 -13.43
C LEU A 263 -2.95 17.15 -12.52
N ILE A 264 -3.65 17.68 -11.52
CA ILE A 264 -4.59 16.92 -10.69
C ILE A 264 -5.73 16.36 -11.55
N GLN A 265 -6.31 17.18 -12.44
CA GLN A 265 -7.35 16.76 -13.38
C GLN A 265 -6.84 15.69 -14.35
N LEU A 266 -5.68 15.91 -14.97
CA LEU A 266 -5.05 14.92 -15.85
C LEU A 266 -4.81 13.60 -15.11
N ALA A 267 -4.22 13.65 -13.91
CA ALA A 267 -3.94 12.45 -13.14
C ALA A 267 -5.20 11.72 -12.70
N TYR A 268 -6.26 12.44 -12.32
CA TYR A 268 -7.54 11.84 -11.92
C TYR A 268 -8.21 11.05 -13.06
N ILE A 269 -8.16 11.57 -14.29
CA ILE A 269 -8.70 10.88 -15.46
C ILE A 269 -7.75 9.76 -15.91
N ALA A 270 -6.45 10.02 -15.92
CA ALA A 270 -5.44 9.09 -16.41
C ALA A 270 -5.34 7.80 -15.56
N TRP A 271 -5.43 7.89 -14.23
CA TRP A 271 -5.35 6.68 -13.39
C TRP A 271 -6.54 5.73 -13.58
N LYS A 272 -7.66 6.23 -14.11
CA LYS A 272 -8.83 5.41 -14.47
C LYS A 272 -8.66 4.65 -15.79
N GLN A 273 -7.52 4.83 -16.49
CA GLN A 273 -7.08 4.03 -17.64
C GLN A 273 -8.17 3.81 -18.71
N GLY A 274 -8.90 4.87 -19.07
CA GLY A 274 -9.93 4.83 -20.11
C GLY A 274 -11.36 4.61 -19.63
N ALA A 275 -11.58 4.34 -18.33
CA ALA A 275 -12.93 4.33 -17.78
C ALA A 275 -13.55 5.75 -17.74
N SER A 276 -14.85 5.84 -18.04
CA SER A 276 -15.60 7.10 -18.04
C SER A 276 -15.74 7.68 -16.63
N VAL A 277 -15.45 8.97 -16.50
CA VAL A 277 -15.53 9.75 -15.28
C VAL A 277 -16.60 10.82 -15.42
N ASP A 278 -17.52 10.86 -14.47
CA ASP A 278 -18.59 11.86 -14.39
C ASP A 278 -18.01 13.25 -14.07
N ARG A 279 -18.36 14.25 -14.90
CA ARG A 279 -17.93 15.64 -14.77
C ARG A 279 -18.31 16.21 -13.40
N ASP A 280 -19.55 16.03 -12.97
CA ASP A 280 -20.04 16.66 -11.74
C ASP A 280 -19.35 16.06 -10.51
N LYS A 281 -19.05 14.75 -10.56
CA LYS A 281 -18.21 14.10 -9.55
C LYS A 281 -16.80 14.66 -9.54
N MET A 282 -16.20 14.91 -10.69
CA MET A 282 -14.87 15.50 -10.74
C MET A 282 -14.85 16.93 -10.19
N LEU A 283 -15.84 17.76 -10.54
CA LEU A 283 -15.95 19.13 -10.00
C LEU A 283 -16.04 19.11 -8.46
N THR A 284 -16.88 18.23 -7.90
CA THR A 284 -17.16 18.20 -6.46
C THR A 284 -16.13 17.41 -5.64
N TYR A 285 -15.69 16.24 -6.10
CA TYR A 285 -14.80 15.36 -5.34
C TYR A 285 -13.31 15.67 -5.54
N VAL A 286 -12.95 16.23 -6.70
CA VAL A 286 -11.56 16.50 -7.08
C VAL A 286 -11.25 17.99 -7.03
N LEU A 287 -12.06 18.85 -7.65
CA LEU A 287 -11.72 20.28 -7.80
C LEU A 287 -12.19 21.18 -6.64
N ALA A 288 -13.31 20.86 -5.98
CA ALA A 288 -13.84 21.62 -4.83
C ALA A 288 -13.02 21.36 -3.54
N ARG A 289 -11.72 21.67 -3.59
CA ARG A 289 -10.72 21.46 -2.54
C ARG A 289 -9.80 22.67 -2.42
N GLY A 290 -9.04 22.72 -1.31
CA GLY A 290 -8.17 23.84 -0.99
C GLY A 290 -8.89 25.19 -1.11
N LYS A 291 -8.30 26.12 -1.87
CA LYS A 291 -8.82 27.47 -2.13
C LYS A 291 -10.14 27.51 -2.90
N ARG A 292 -10.57 26.38 -3.49
CA ARG A 292 -11.76 26.28 -4.36
C ARG A 292 -12.95 25.63 -3.67
N ARG A 293 -12.84 25.33 -2.37
CA ARG A 293 -13.92 24.69 -1.60
C ARG A 293 -15.22 25.50 -1.60
N GLU A 294 -15.11 26.82 -1.68
CA GLU A 294 -16.23 27.76 -1.63
C GLU A 294 -16.77 28.16 -3.01
N MET A 295 -16.13 27.70 -4.09
CA MET A 295 -16.59 28.02 -5.45
C MET A 295 -17.89 27.31 -5.77
N ASN A 296 -18.75 27.97 -6.52
CA ASN A 296 -19.97 27.35 -7.04
C ASN A 296 -19.65 26.37 -8.19
N THR A 297 -20.61 25.53 -8.57
CA THR A 297 -20.44 24.53 -9.63
C THR A 297 -20.06 25.15 -10.97
N ASP A 298 -20.55 26.35 -11.27
CA ASP A 298 -20.29 27.05 -12.53
C ASP A 298 -18.84 27.55 -12.60
N GLN A 299 -18.33 28.17 -11.53
CA GLN A 299 -16.93 28.57 -11.39
C GLN A 299 -15.99 27.37 -11.45
N LEU A 300 -16.35 26.27 -10.78
CA LEU A 300 -15.59 25.02 -10.88
C LEU A 300 -15.59 24.48 -12.31
N GLY A 301 -16.71 24.61 -13.02
CA GLY A 301 -16.83 24.31 -14.45
C GLY A 301 -15.87 25.14 -15.30
N GLU A 302 -15.81 26.46 -15.08
CA GLU A 302 -14.86 27.34 -15.77
C GLU A 302 -13.40 26.97 -15.50
N VAL A 303 -13.06 26.64 -14.24
CA VAL A 303 -11.72 26.17 -13.86
C VAL A 303 -11.38 24.87 -14.57
N PHE A 304 -12.32 23.93 -14.63
CA PHE A 304 -12.16 22.65 -15.33
C PHE A 304 -11.91 22.84 -16.83
N ASP A 305 -12.70 23.69 -17.48
CA ASP A 305 -12.57 23.96 -18.92
C ASP A 305 -11.30 24.74 -19.23
N ALA A 306 -10.89 25.67 -18.35
CA ALA A 306 -9.62 26.37 -18.45
C ALA A 306 -8.43 25.42 -18.32
N ALA A 307 -8.44 24.53 -17.33
CA ALA A 307 -7.39 23.54 -17.12
C ALA A 307 -7.22 22.61 -18.33
N LYS A 308 -8.33 22.10 -18.87
CA LYS A 308 -8.36 21.31 -20.11
C LYS A 308 -7.77 22.09 -21.30
N ARG A 309 -8.17 23.35 -21.48
CA ARG A 309 -7.64 24.21 -22.55
C ARG A 309 -6.13 24.41 -22.42
N TYR A 310 -5.61 24.62 -21.21
CA TYR A 310 -4.17 24.79 -20.99
C TYR A 310 -3.36 23.52 -21.22
N LEU A 311 -3.91 22.35 -20.88
CA LEU A 311 -3.26 21.07 -21.19
C LEU A 311 -3.15 20.85 -22.70
N ARG A 312 -4.22 21.10 -23.44
CA ARG A 312 -4.20 21.06 -24.91
C ARG A 312 -3.17 22.01 -25.50
N GLN A 313 -3.09 23.25 -24.99
CA GLN A 313 -2.07 24.19 -25.44
C GLN A 313 -0.63 23.72 -25.18
N ASP A 314 -0.38 23.04 -24.06
CA ASP A 314 0.94 22.48 -23.76
C ASP A 314 1.26 21.29 -24.69
N LEU A 315 0.27 20.46 -24.99
CA LEU A 315 0.37 19.35 -25.95
C LEU A 315 0.61 19.85 -27.38
N ASP A 316 -0.21 20.77 -27.86
CA ASP A 316 -0.09 21.41 -29.17
C ASP A 316 1.28 22.06 -29.37
N ARG A 317 1.85 22.64 -28.30
CA ARG A 317 3.18 23.23 -28.35
C ARG A 317 4.24 22.16 -28.61
N ALA A 318 4.15 21.01 -27.94
CA ALA A 318 5.07 19.89 -28.12
C ALA A 318 4.93 19.25 -29.52
N ILE A 319 3.70 19.06 -30.01
CA ILE A 319 3.43 18.54 -31.36
C ILE A 319 4.00 19.51 -32.41
N LYS A 320 3.80 20.81 -32.26
CA LYS A 320 4.38 21.83 -33.15
C LYS A 320 5.91 21.85 -33.10
N GLU A 321 6.51 21.54 -31.95
CA GLU A 321 7.96 21.45 -31.79
C GLU A 321 8.52 20.22 -32.52
N LEU A 322 7.88 19.06 -32.41
CA LEU A 322 8.21 17.87 -33.21
C LEU A 322 8.08 18.12 -34.72
N ALA A 323 6.95 18.70 -35.14
CA ALA A 323 6.70 18.99 -36.55
C ALA A 323 7.74 19.96 -37.14
N LYS A 324 8.19 20.95 -36.36
CA LYS A 324 9.28 21.86 -36.77
C LYS A 324 10.62 21.14 -36.97
N ASN A 325 10.85 20.06 -36.24
CA ASN A 325 12.04 19.24 -36.35
C ASN A 325 11.93 18.16 -37.45
N GLY A 326 10.85 18.15 -38.22
CA GLY A 326 10.63 17.18 -39.31
C GLY A 326 9.95 15.88 -38.87
N HIS A 327 9.55 15.74 -37.61
CA HIS A 327 8.91 14.56 -37.05
C HIS A 327 7.39 14.78 -36.97
N GLN A 328 6.63 14.14 -37.84
CA GLN A 328 5.16 14.29 -37.87
C GLN A 328 4.46 13.31 -36.91
N VAL A 329 3.30 13.74 -36.42
CA VAL A 329 2.35 12.94 -35.65
C VAL A 329 1.06 12.92 -36.47
N THR A 330 0.76 11.81 -37.14
CA THR A 330 -0.36 11.73 -38.10
C THR A 330 -1.74 11.55 -37.46
N THR A 331 -1.80 11.18 -36.18
CA THR A 331 -3.06 10.89 -35.47
C THR A 331 -3.63 12.14 -34.81
N ASP A 332 -4.96 12.27 -34.71
CA ASP A 332 -5.58 13.29 -33.85
C ASP A 332 -5.26 12.97 -32.38
N VAL A 333 -4.51 13.87 -31.73
CA VAL A 333 -3.99 13.65 -30.38
C VAL A 333 -4.60 14.66 -29.43
N ASP A 334 -5.26 14.15 -28.40
CA ASP A 334 -5.71 14.92 -27.25
C ASP A 334 -5.44 14.12 -25.97
N PHE A 335 -5.55 14.75 -24.80
CA PHE A 335 -5.55 14.06 -23.52
C PHE A 335 -6.91 13.45 -23.16
N PHE A 336 -8.00 14.08 -23.62
CA PHE A 336 -9.34 13.74 -23.16
C PHE A 336 -10.29 13.46 -24.32
N SER A 337 -10.99 12.34 -24.23
CA SER A 337 -12.24 12.12 -24.97
C SER A 337 -13.42 12.45 -24.06
N ASN A 338 -14.53 12.89 -24.64
CA ASN A 338 -15.70 13.27 -23.87
C ASN A 338 -17.02 12.92 -24.56
N GLU A 339 -17.99 12.57 -23.73
CA GLU A 339 -19.42 12.52 -24.04
C GLU A 339 -20.16 13.50 -23.11
N PRO A 340 -21.43 13.84 -23.38
CA PRO A 340 -22.19 14.73 -22.52
C PRO A 340 -22.16 14.29 -21.05
N GLY A 341 -21.49 15.05 -20.19
CA GLY A 341 -21.33 14.77 -18.76
C GLY A 341 -20.21 13.79 -18.38
N PHE A 342 -19.51 13.18 -19.35
CA PHE A 342 -18.49 12.17 -19.09
C PHE A 342 -17.16 12.45 -19.78
N TYR A 343 -16.07 12.10 -19.12
CA TYR A 343 -14.69 12.28 -19.58
C TYR A 343 -13.88 11.03 -19.37
N TRP A 344 -13.00 10.68 -20.30
CA TRP A 344 -12.01 9.63 -20.13
C TRP A 344 -10.71 9.99 -20.84
N LEU A 345 -9.67 9.20 -20.57
CA LEU A 345 -8.39 9.35 -21.22
C LEU A 345 -8.52 9.03 -22.71
N HIS A 346 -8.04 9.91 -23.58
CA HIS A 346 -8.13 9.73 -25.02
C HIS A 346 -7.45 8.42 -25.48
N PRO A 347 -7.96 7.70 -26.49
CA PRO A 347 -7.37 6.44 -26.97
C PRO A 347 -5.90 6.56 -27.39
N SER A 348 -5.47 7.74 -27.83
CA SER A 348 -4.08 8.04 -28.21
C SER A 348 -3.12 8.13 -27.03
N CYS A 349 -3.63 8.12 -25.79
CA CYS A 349 -2.84 8.18 -24.57
C CYS A 349 -2.68 6.79 -23.91
N ARG A 350 -1.53 6.60 -23.25
CA ARG A 350 -1.18 5.40 -22.47
C ARG A 350 -0.55 5.79 -21.15
N VAL A 351 -0.87 5.08 -20.06
CA VAL A 351 -0.22 5.30 -18.75
C VAL A 351 0.78 4.18 -18.50
N ILE A 352 2.03 4.43 -18.87
CA ILE A 352 3.03 3.36 -19.06
C ILE A 352 3.52 2.75 -17.75
N ASP A 353 3.64 3.56 -16.68
CA ASP A 353 4.21 3.11 -15.42
C ASP A 353 3.21 2.29 -14.61
N LEU A 354 1.95 2.71 -14.57
CA LEU A 354 0.88 1.95 -13.91
C LEU A 354 0.66 0.60 -14.60
N GLU A 355 0.56 0.60 -15.94
CA GLU A 355 0.43 -0.63 -16.72
C GLU A 355 1.62 -1.57 -16.50
N LYS A 356 2.86 -1.04 -16.49
CA LYS A 356 4.06 -1.84 -16.22
C LYS A 356 4.02 -2.50 -14.84
N ILE A 357 3.59 -1.79 -13.80
CA ILE A 357 3.44 -2.37 -12.45
C ILE A 357 2.34 -3.43 -12.43
N ASP A 358 1.24 -3.21 -13.16
CA ASP A 358 0.14 -4.17 -13.27
C ASP A 358 0.57 -5.47 -13.97
N ASP A 359 1.29 -5.36 -15.08
CA ASP A 359 1.82 -6.50 -15.84
C ASP A 359 2.79 -7.32 -15.00
N LEU A 360 3.74 -6.67 -14.32
CA LEU A 360 4.71 -7.34 -13.44
C LEU A 360 4.02 -7.99 -12.24
N TYR A 361 3.02 -7.34 -11.67
CA TYR A 361 2.26 -7.90 -10.54
C TYR A 361 1.34 -9.05 -10.97
N HIS A 362 0.92 -9.11 -12.23
CA HIS A 362 0.11 -10.21 -12.74
C HIS A 362 0.83 -11.56 -12.62
N ALA A 363 2.13 -11.60 -12.88
CA ALA A 363 2.96 -12.79 -12.66
C ALA A 363 2.88 -13.26 -11.19
N ILE A 364 3.03 -12.33 -10.24
CA ILE A 364 2.93 -12.63 -8.80
C ILE A 364 1.53 -13.15 -8.43
N GLN A 365 0.47 -12.61 -9.03
CA GLN A 365 -0.89 -13.09 -8.81
C GLN A 365 -1.11 -14.50 -9.35
N ILE A 366 -0.54 -14.85 -10.50
CA ILE A 366 -0.58 -16.21 -11.05
C ILE A 366 0.09 -17.17 -10.06
N ALA A 367 1.30 -16.84 -9.60
CA ALA A 367 2.03 -17.65 -8.63
C ALA A 367 1.26 -17.85 -7.31
N ARG A 368 0.50 -16.83 -6.87
CA ARG A 368 -0.38 -16.92 -5.70
C ARG A 368 -1.54 -17.88 -5.95
N LYS A 369 -2.20 -17.80 -7.11
CA LYS A 369 -3.32 -18.67 -7.47
C LYS A 369 -2.90 -20.14 -7.61
N GLU A 370 -1.68 -20.37 -8.07
CA GLU A 370 -1.10 -21.71 -8.20
C GLU A 370 -0.57 -22.27 -6.87
N GLY A 371 -0.65 -21.51 -5.77
CA GLY A 371 -0.16 -21.93 -4.45
C GLY A 371 1.37 -22.05 -4.37
N VAL A 372 2.08 -21.45 -5.32
CA VAL A 372 3.55 -21.54 -5.41
C VAL A 372 4.23 -20.55 -4.45
N LEU A 373 3.51 -19.50 -4.05
CA LEU A 373 3.93 -18.53 -3.05
C LEU A 373 3.58 -18.93 -1.62
N ASP A 374 2.65 -19.87 -1.44
CA ASP A 374 2.17 -20.26 -0.12
C ASP A 374 3.19 -21.20 0.55
N GLU A 375 3.69 -20.77 1.70
CA GLU A 375 4.39 -21.59 2.72
C GLU A 375 5.73 -22.23 2.37
N LYS A 376 6.31 -22.01 1.18
CA LYS A 376 7.66 -22.51 0.88
C LYS A 376 8.75 -21.59 1.44
N LEU A 377 8.95 -21.68 2.75
CA LEU A 377 10.09 -21.14 3.52
C LEU A 377 11.46 -21.77 3.14
N ASN A 378 11.50 -22.58 2.08
CA ASN A 378 12.66 -23.39 1.67
C ASN A 378 13.41 -22.77 0.48
N GLY A 379 13.12 -21.52 0.09
CA GLY A 379 13.79 -20.86 -1.04
C GLY A 379 13.42 -21.42 -2.43
N THR A 380 12.33 -22.18 -2.54
CA THR A 380 11.90 -22.86 -3.79
C THR A 380 10.92 -22.05 -4.63
N ILE A 381 10.99 -20.73 -4.54
CA ILE A 381 10.17 -19.83 -5.37
C ILE A 381 10.71 -19.89 -6.81
N PRO A 382 9.85 -20.04 -7.84
CA PRO A 382 10.30 -20.09 -9.22
C PRO A 382 11.03 -18.81 -9.64
N GLU A 383 12.05 -18.97 -10.48
CA GLU A 383 12.91 -17.87 -10.94
C GLU A 383 12.12 -16.75 -11.64
N TRP A 384 11.10 -17.10 -12.44
CA TRP A 384 10.24 -16.12 -13.11
C TRP A 384 9.45 -15.22 -12.14
N VAL A 385 9.13 -15.72 -10.93
CA VAL A 385 8.47 -14.92 -9.88
C VAL A 385 9.48 -13.96 -9.24
N ILE A 386 10.70 -14.44 -8.99
CA ILE A 386 11.80 -13.64 -8.45
C ILE A 386 12.15 -12.51 -9.41
N GLU A 387 12.29 -12.82 -10.70
CA GLU A 387 12.52 -11.83 -11.75
C GLU A 387 11.40 -10.80 -11.81
N ALA A 388 10.13 -11.23 -11.76
CA ALA A 388 8.99 -10.32 -11.72
C ALA A 388 9.02 -9.40 -10.49
N CYS A 389 9.36 -9.92 -9.31
CA CYS A 389 9.48 -9.11 -8.09
C CYS A 389 10.63 -8.10 -8.19
N GLN A 390 11.81 -8.50 -8.66
CA GLN A 390 12.95 -7.61 -8.85
C GLN A 390 12.63 -6.50 -9.86
N ASN A 391 12.02 -6.87 -10.99
CA ASN A 391 11.59 -5.93 -12.01
C ASN A 391 10.53 -4.96 -11.48
N LEU A 392 9.60 -5.43 -10.64
CA LEU A 392 8.57 -4.58 -10.02
C LEU A 392 9.21 -3.58 -9.05
N ILE A 393 10.11 -4.06 -8.17
CA ILE A 393 10.85 -3.21 -7.23
C ILE A 393 11.64 -2.14 -7.98
N GLY A 394 12.35 -2.51 -9.05
CA GLY A 394 13.11 -1.57 -9.88
C GLY A 394 12.24 -0.62 -10.70
N ALA A 395 11.04 -1.03 -11.08
CA ALA A 395 10.10 -0.22 -11.86
C ALA A 395 9.28 0.75 -11.02
N TYR A 396 9.27 0.65 -9.69
CA TYR A 396 8.47 1.50 -8.79
C TYR A 396 9.27 2.72 -8.31
N PRO A 397 9.12 3.91 -8.92
CA PRO A 397 9.96 5.07 -8.58
C PRO A 397 9.53 5.77 -7.27
N GLY A 398 8.31 5.49 -6.79
CA GLY A 398 7.67 6.13 -5.65
C GLY A 398 6.14 6.11 -5.76
N ASP A 399 5.47 6.67 -4.76
CA ASP A 399 4.01 6.60 -4.68
C ASP A 399 3.31 7.46 -5.74
N PHE A 400 2.05 7.12 -6.03
CA PHE A 400 1.19 7.88 -6.92
C PHE A 400 1.16 9.36 -6.52
N LEU A 401 1.60 10.23 -7.44
CA LEU A 401 1.67 11.69 -7.25
C LEU A 401 2.45 12.17 -6.01
N GLN A 402 3.40 11.37 -5.50
CA GLN A 402 4.13 11.65 -4.26
C GLN A 402 4.61 13.11 -4.17
N SER A 403 5.29 13.61 -5.19
CA SER A 403 5.87 14.96 -5.17
C SER A 403 4.83 16.08 -5.25
N PHE A 404 3.61 15.80 -5.71
CA PHE A 404 2.52 16.76 -5.65
C PHE A 404 1.83 16.73 -4.29
N LEU A 405 1.63 15.54 -3.72
CA LEU A 405 1.05 15.37 -2.38
C LEU A 405 1.88 16.06 -1.30
N GLU A 406 3.21 16.03 -1.43
CA GLU A 406 4.14 16.72 -0.53
C GLU A 406 4.07 18.25 -0.68
N LYS A 407 3.89 18.76 -1.92
CA LYS A 407 3.92 20.20 -2.21
C LYS A 407 2.57 20.89 -2.01
N PHE A 408 1.47 20.21 -2.30
CA PHE A 408 0.12 20.77 -2.30
C PHE A 408 -0.88 19.86 -1.57
N PRO A 409 -0.64 19.48 -0.30
CA PRO A 409 -1.46 18.51 0.40
C PRO A 409 -2.94 18.91 0.53
N GLU A 410 -3.24 20.21 0.60
CA GLU A 410 -4.60 20.75 0.76
C GLU A 410 -5.46 20.65 -0.51
N GLU A 411 -4.82 20.47 -1.66
CA GLU A 411 -5.50 20.36 -2.96
C GLU A 411 -6.02 18.94 -3.24
N PHE A 412 -5.57 17.96 -2.45
CA PHE A 412 -5.91 16.56 -2.65
C PHE A 412 -7.02 16.09 -1.69
N GLY A 413 -8.01 15.40 -2.28
CA GLY A 413 -9.11 14.78 -1.55
C GLY A 413 -8.86 13.29 -1.24
N ALA A 414 -9.89 12.65 -0.68
CA ALA A 414 -9.86 11.22 -0.34
C ALA A 414 -9.64 10.30 -1.56
N TRP A 415 -9.95 10.77 -2.77
CA TRP A 415 -9.82 9.99 -4.01
C TRP A 415 -8.38 9.49 -4.24
N VAL A 416 -7.37 10.24 -3.82
CA VAL A 416 -5.96 9.89 -4.03
C VAL A 416 -5.53 8.69 -3.20
N LYS A 417 -6.22 8.44 -2.08
CA LYS A 417 -5.83 7.39 -1.16
C LYS A 417 -5.88 6.01 -1.81
N GLU A 418 -6.84 5.79 -2.71
CA GLU A 418 -7.03 4.51 -3.42
C GLU A 418 -5.83 4.19 -4.33
N PRO A 419 -5.48 5.01 -5.36
CA PRO A 419 -4.34 4.72 -6.22
C PRO A 419 -3.01 4.68 -5.44
N VAL A 420 -2.81 5.54 -4.43
CA VAL A 420 -1.62 5.46 -3.57
C VAL A 420 -1.51 4.10 -2.90
N THR A 421 -2.60 3.61 -2.28
CA THR A 421 -2.60 2.34 -1.56
C THR A 421 -2.44 1.16 -2.51
N LEU A 422 -3.12 1.20 -3.66
CA LEU A 422 -3.14 0.11 -4.64
C LEU A 422 -1.75 -0.22 -5.18
N TYR A 423 -1.03 0.78 -5.72
CA TYR A 423 0.27 0.52 -6.33
C TYR A 423 1.36 0.28 -5.28
N ARG A 424 1.23 0.90 -4.10
CA ARG A 424 2.11 0.59 -2.97
C ARG A 424 1.94 -0.83 -2.48
N ASP A 425 0.71 -1.36 -2.40
CA ASP A 425 0.48 -2.74 -1.98
C ASP A 425 1.20 -3.73 -2.90
N LYS A 426 1.18 -3.50 -4.22
CA LYS A 426 1.90 -4.33 -5.20
C LYS A 426 3.41 -4.30 -4.95
N TYR A 427 3.96 -3.12 -4.70
CA TYR A 427 5.38 -2.93 -4.36
C TYR A 427 5.76 -3.62 -3.04
N LEU A 428 4.96 -3.43 -1.99
CA LEU A 428 5.22 -4.03 -0.69
C LEU A 428 5.10 -5.55 -0.72
N ASP A 429 4.15 -6.10 -1.47
CA ASP A 429 4.05 -7.55 -1.69
C ASP A 429 5.32 -8.09 -2.35
N ALA A 430 5.84 -7.44 -3.39
CA ALA A 430 7.09 -7.85 -4.04
C ALA A 430 8.30 -7.78 -3.09
N LEU A 431 8.43 -6.72 -2.28
CA LEU A 431 9.46 -6.61 -1.25
C LEU A 431 9.37 -7.75 -0.24
N LEU A 432 8.17 -8.06 0.25
CA LEU A 432 7.98 -9.11 1.25
C LEU A 432 8.32 -10.49 0.71
N ILE A 433 7.92 -10.79 -0.54
CA ILE A 433 8.27 -12.05 -1.21
C ILE A 433 9.78 -12.18 -1.34
N MET A 434 10.45 -11.13 -1.84
CA MET A 434 11.91 -11.11 -1.98
C MET A 434 12.63 -11.23 -0.63
N ALA A 435 12.16 -10.53 0.41
CA ALA A 435 12.77 -10.59 1.74
C ALA A 435 12.70 -12.02 2.33
N ASN A 436 11.55 -12.69 2.16
CA ASN A 436 11.38 -14.06 2.62
C ASN A 436 12.22 -15.05 1.81
N TYR A 437 12.33 -14.84 0.49
CA TYR A 437 13.20 -15.63 -0.38
C TYR A 437 14.66 -15.56 0.05
N GLU A 438 15.20 -14.35 0.21
CA GLU A 438 16.59 -14.12 0.63
C GLU A 438 16.84 -14.64 2.07
N SER A 439 15.87 -14.49 2.98
CA SER A 439 15.97 -15.05 4.34
C SER A 439 16.01 -16.58 4.32
N ALA A 440 15.27 -17.23 3.41
CA ALA A 440 15.31 -18.67 3.23
C ALA A 440 16.67 -19.13 2.67
N LEU A 441 17.18 -18.47 1.63
CA LEU A 441 18.53 -18.73 1.11
C LEU A 441 19.59 -18.55 2.20
N GLY A 442 19.51 -17.50 3.00
CA GLY A 442 20.41 -17.28 4.14
C GLY A 442 20.37 -18.38 5.20
N LYS A 443 19.37 -19.27 5.21
CA LYS A 443 19.30 -20.43 6.12
C LYS A 443 19.81 -21.72 5.49
N SER A 444 19.56 -21.91 4.19
CA SER A 444 19.77 -23.20 3.51
C SER A 444 20.76 -23.16 2.34
N PHE A 445 21.41 -22.03 2.07
CA PHE A 445 22.38 -21.93 0.99
C PHE A 445 23.57 -22.86 1.24
N LEU A 446 23.80 -23.78 0.30
CA LEU A 446 24.93 -24.70 0.31
C LEU A 446 25.28 -25.03 -1.14
N ASP A 447 26.41 -24.53 -1.62
CA ASP A 447 26.99 -24.92 -2.91
C ASP A 447 28.16 -25.89 -2.68
N PRO A 448 28.05 -27.16 -3.12
CA PRO A 448 29.12 -28.15 -2.94
C PRO A 448 30.41 -27.81 -3.72
N ASN A 449 30.35 -26.87 -4.66
CA ASN A 449 31.51 -26.44 -5.45
C ASN A 449 32.31 -25.32 -4.78
N LEU A 450 31.78 -24.71 -3.71
CA LEU A 450 32.41 -23.60 -3.00
C LEU A 450 33.09 -24.07 -1.71
N SER A 451 34.11 -23.32 -1.27
CA SER A 451 34.71 -23.56 0.05
C SER A 451 33.71 -23.29 1.18
N VAL A 452 33.98 -23.82 2.37
CA VAL A 452 33.14 -23.57 3.56
C VAL A 452 33.07 -22.07 3.87
N GLU A 453 34.19 -21.36 3.73
CA GLU A 453 34.25 -19.91 3.94
C GLU A 453 33.44 -19.14 2.89
N GLN A 454 33.51 -19.53 1.62
CA GLN A 454 32.73 -18.91 0.55
C GLN A 454 31.23 -19.16 0.73
N ASN A 455 30.83 -20.38 1.09
CA ASN A 455 29.44 -20.70 1.42
C ASN A 455 28.93 -19.86 2.59
N GLU A 456 29.74 -19.68 3.63
CA GLU A 456 29.42 -18.84 4.78
C GLU A 456 29.28 -17.36 4.37
N GLU A 457 30.13 -16.86 3.49
CA GLU A 457 30.07 -15.51 2.96
C GLU A 457 28.80 -15.27 2.13
N HIS A 458 28.47 -16.19 1.21
CA HIS A 458 27.21 -16.14 0.46
C HIS A 458 25.99 -16.17 1.37
N ARG A 459 26.03 -17.02 2.42
CA ARG A 459 24.97 -17.08 3.41
C ARG A 459 24.78 -15.74 4.14
N ARG A 460 25.87 -15.09 4.57
CA ARG A 460 25.84 -13.75 5.18
C ARG A 460 25.33 -12.70 4.20
N HIS A 461 25.69 -12.79 2.93
CA HIS A 461 25.18 -11.90 1.89
C HIS A 461 23.66 -11.98 1.76
N HIS A 462 23.10 -13.19 1.70
CA HIS A 462 21.65 -13.40 1.64
C HIS A 462 20.93 -12.87 2.90
N ILE A 463 21.51 -13.10 4.10
CA ILE A 463 20.98 -12.56 5.37
C ILE A 463 20.96 -11.03 5.34
N GLY A 464 22.05 -10.39 4.90
CA GLY A 464 22.13 -8.92 4.77
C GLY A 464 21.12 -8.36 3.78
N ARG A 465 20.96 -9.01 2.63
CA ARG A 465 19.96 -8.63 1.63
C ARG A 465 18.52 -8.78 2.16
N ALA A 466 18.24 -9.85 2.90
CA ALA A 466 16.95 -10.04 3.55
C ALA A 466 16.66 -8.93 4.58
N ALA A 467 17.65 -8.59 5.42
CA ALA A 467 17.54 -7.50 6.39
C ALA A 467 17.20 -6.17 5.70
N GLN A 468 17.91 -5.82 4.63
CA GLN A 468 17.65 -4.62 3.83
C GLN A 468 16.21 -4.60 3.28
N LEU A 469 15.75 -5.70 2.69
CA LEU A 469 14.41 -5.77 2.10
C LEU A 469 13.30 -5.68 3.17
N PHE A 470 13.50 -6.28 4.34
CA PHE A 470 12.57 -6.12 5.47
C PHE A 470 12.56 -4.69 6.02
N HIS A 471 13.71 -4.03 6.10
CA HIS A 471 13.80 -2.63 6.46
C HIS A 471 13.07 -1.73 5.46
N ASP A 472 13.33 -1.93 4.16
CA ASP A 472 12.68 -1.17 3.09
C ASP A 472 11.17 -1.39 3.12
N TYR A 473 10.71 -2.62 3.29
CA TYR A 473 9.29 -2.90 3.50
C TYR A 473 8.72 -2.09 4.66
N ALA A 474 9.36 -2.15 5.83
CA ALA A 474 8.86 -1.50 7.04
C ALA A 474 8.77 0.02 6.87
N MET A 475 9.81 0.65 6.30
CA MET A 475 9.87 2.10 6.11
C MET A 475 8.92 2.59 5.00
N TYR A 476 8.82 1.87 3.88
CA TYR A 476 7.90 2.22 2.80
C TYR A 476 6.43 2.00 3.18
N ALA A 477 6.15 0.97 3.98
CA ALA A 477 4.82 0.71 4.50
C ALA A 477 4.24 1.90 5.29
N VAL A 478 5.11 2.62 6.00
CA VAL A 478 4.73 3.77 6.84
C VAL A 478 5.20 5.09 6.22
N ASN A 479 5.35 5.15 4.89
CA ASN A 479 5.90 6.35 4.26
C ASN A 479 4.90 7.51 4.16
N THR A 480 3.58 7.26 4.08
CA THR A 480 2.61 8.35 3.89
C THR A 480 1.28 8.16 4.59
N ARG A 481 0.69 9.26 5.06
CA ARG A 481 -0.65 9.34 5.64
C ARG A 481 -1.79 9.17 4.62
N TRP A 482 -1.48 9.22 3.33
CA TRP A 482 -2.43 9.01 2.25
C TRP A 482 -2.76 7.52 2.01
N ASP A 483 -2.09 6.61 2.71
CA ASP A 483 -2.40 5.17 2.68
C ASP A 483 -3.69 4.86 3.44
N GLN A 484 -4.64 4.17 2.80
CA GLN A 484 -5.92 3.78 3.41
C GLN A 484 -5.76 2.71 4.50
N LYS A 485 -4.72 1.89 4.40
CA LYS A 485 -4.44 0.79 5.34
C LYS A 485 -3.61 1.23 6.54
N LEU A 486 -3.05 2.45 6.49
CA LEU A 486 -2.34 3.05 7.62
C LEU A 486 -3.35 3.70 8.57
N LYS A 487 -3.68 2.98 9.64
CA LYS A 487 -4.58 3.43 10.70
C LYS A 487 -3.95 3.14 12.06
N PHE A 488 -3.90 4.15 12.91
CA PHE A 488 -3.50 4.00 14.32
C PHE A 488 -4.77 3.97 15.16
N ALA A 489 -5.00 2.89 15.90
CA ALA A 489 -6.25 2.71 16.63
C ALA A 489 -6.05 2.98 18.11
N TYR A 490 -5.98 4.26 18.47
CA TYR A 490 -5.76 4.71 19.85
C TYR A 490 -6.81 4.19 20.85
N ARG A 491 -8.08 4.04 20.44
CA ARG A 491 -9.19 3.67 21.34
C ARG A 491 -9.76 2.25 21.15
N ALA A 492 -9.54 1.64 19.98
CA ALA A 492 -10.11 0.34 19.63
C ALA A 492 -9.14 -0.83 19.83
N GLY A 493 -7.90 -0.55 20.25
CA GLY A 493 -6.91 -1.56 20.64
C GLY A 493 -6.37 -2.43 19.50
N LYS A 494 -6.61 -2.07 18.23
CA LYS A 494 -6.11 -2.83 17.07
C LYS A 494 -5.63 -1.89 15.97
N ASP A 495 -4.33 -1.75 15.88
CA ASP A 495 -3.70 -1.02 14.78
C ASP A 495 -4.09 -1.61 13.42
N GLY A 496 -4.08 -0.75 12.40
CA GLY A 496 -4.38 -1.14 11.03
C GLY A 496 -3.37 -2.14 10.49
N GLU A 497 -3.78 -2.89 9.46
CA GLU A 497 -2.97 -3.93 8.81
C GLU A 497 -1.55 -3.43 8.47
N ARG A 498 -1.43 -2.20 7.96
CA ARG A 498 -0.13 -1.64 7.54
C ARG A 498 0.84 -1.49 8.71
N VAL A 499 0.35 -1.00 9.85
CA VAL A 499 1.16 -0.81 11.06
C VAL A 499 1.66 -2.16 11.57
N VAL A 500 0.75 -3.13 11.68
CA VAL A 500 1.08 -4.48 12.17
C VAL A 500 2.10 -5.17 11.27
N ARG A 501 1.90 -5.10 9.94
CA ARG A 501 2.84 -5.70 8.99
C ARG A 501 4.20 -4.99 8.97
N ALA A 502 4.22 -3.67 9.07
CA ALA A 502 5.47 -2.91 9.14
C ALA A 502 6.28 -3.27 10.40
N ALA A 503 5.63 -3.34 11.57
CA ALA A 503 6.27 -3.76 12.81
C ALA A 503 6.78 -5.20 12.74
N ARG A 504 6.03 -6.12 12.11
CA ARG A 504 6.49 -7.50 11.87
C ARG A 504 7.70 -7.56 10.93
N ALA A 505 7.72 -6.77 9.86
CA ALA A 505 8.87 -6.70 8.96
C ALA A 505 10.09 -6.13 9.69
N MET A 506 9.92 -5.08 10.50
CA MET A 506 11.01 -4.53 11.31
C MET A 506 11.58 -5.55 12.31
N ARG A 507 10.73 -6.34 12.98
CA ARG A 507 11.20 -7.47 13.81
C ARG A 507 12.09 -8.43 13.03
N ARG A 508 11.65 -8.85 11.83
CA ARG A 508 12.43 -9.74 10.97
C ARG A 508 13.76 -9.11 10.53
N CYS A 509 13.76 -7.83 10.19
CA CYS A 509 14.99 -7.08 9.89
C CYS A 509 15.99 -7.18 11.05
N VAL A 510 15.54 -6.88 12.28
CA VAL A 510 16.39 -6.90 13.47
C VAL A 510 16.93 -8.30 13.77
N VAL A 511 16.11 -9.35 13.60
CA VAL A 511 16.56 -10.74 13.75
C VAL A 511 17.64 -11.09 12.72
N GLU A 512 17.47 -10.72 11.45
CA GLU A 512 18.49 -10.97 10.42
C GLU A 512 19.79 -10.18 10.70
N LEU A 513 19.71 -8.92 11.17
CA LEU A 513 20.88 -8.15 11.60
C LEU A 513 21.59 -8.76 12.82
N GLY A 514 20.83 -9.35 13.75
CA GLY A 514 21.38 -10.07 14.91
C GLY A 514 22.23 -11.26 14.48
N LYS A 515 21.82 -11.99 13.43
CA LYS A 515 22.61 -13.10 12.86
C LYS A 515 23.93 -12.63 12.22
N LEU A 516 23.96 -11.41 11.69
CA LEU A 516 25.18 -10.80 11.16
C LEU A 516 26.11 -10.26 12.25
N GLY A 517 25.63 -10.18 13.50
CA GLY A 517 26.41 -9.65 14.61
C GLY A 517 26.69 -8.15 14.50
N ASN A 518 25.75 -7.37 13.95
CA ASN A 518 25.87 -5.91 13.81
C ASN A 518 24.89 -5.17 14.73
N PRO A 519 25.27 -4.89 16.00
CA PRO A 519 24.34 -4.36 17.00
C PRO A 519 24.05 -2.87 16.79
N ASP A 520 25.02 -2.10 16.29
CA ASP A 520 24.89 -0.67 16.05
C ASP A 520 23.83 -0.39 14.96
N MET A 521 23.80 -1.22 13.92
CA MET A 521 22.78 -1.14 12.87
C MET A 521 21.39 -1.47 13.40
N ILE A 522 21.25 -2.42 14.34
CA ILE A 522 19.96 -2.75 14.97
C ILE A 522 19.38 -1.50 15.64
N ASP A 523 20.19 -0.77 16.40
CA ASP A 523 19.76 0.45 17.06
C ASP A 523 19.36 1.53 16.06
N GLN A 524 20.17 1.75 15.04
CA GLN A 524 19.89 2.77 14.03
C GLN A 524 18.57 2.51 13.28
N VAL A 525 18.36 1.29 12.78
CA VAL A 525 17.14 0.97 12.01
C VAL A 525 15.89 0.96 12.88
N TYR A 526 16.00 0.47 14.12
CA TYR A 526 14.86 0.41 15.03
C TYR A 526 14.45 1.79 15.54
N LEU A 527 15.42 2.65 15.88
CA LEU A 527 15.14 4.02 16.30
C LEU A 527 14.53 4.84 15.16
N ALA A 528 15.05 4.74 13.94
CA ALA A 528 14.49 5.41 12.77
C ALA A 528 13.03 4.98 12.50
N PHE A 529 12.75 3.68 12.61
CA PHE A 529 11.38 3.16 12.50
C PHE A 529 10.46 3.68 13.62
N LYS A 530 10.93 3.67 14.87
CA LYS A 530 10.18 4.17 16.03
C LYS A 530 9.86 5.66 15.91
N GLU A 531 10.82 6.48 15.49
CA GLU A 531 10.63 7.91 15.25
C GLU A 531 9.59 8.16 14.14
N ARG A 532 9.66 7.40 13.05
CA ARG A 532 8.71 7.50 11.95
C ARG A 532 7.29 7.15 12.40
N MET A 533 7.13 6.06 13.15
CA MET A 533 5.86 5.62 13.70
C MET A 533 5.30 6.61 14.73
N ALA A 534 6.15 7.16 15.59
CA ALA A 534 5.77 8.19 16.56
C ALA A 534 5.27 9.45 15.82
N THR A 535 5.95 9.88 14.76
CA THR A 535 5.53 11.07 14.00
C THR A 535 4.17 10.87 13.34
N LEU A 536 3.93 9.70 12.73
CA LEU A 536 2.67 9.40 12.04
C LEU A 536 1.49 9.18 12.98
N SER A 537 1.77 8.70 14.19
CA SER A 537 0.76 8.44 15.22
C SER A 537 0.58 9.61 16.19
N GLU A 538 1.28 10.72 15.98
CA GLU A 538 1.30 11.87 16.90
C GLU A 538 1.72 11.47 18.32
N GLY A 539 2.69 10.53 18.42
CA GLY A 539 3.26 10.02 19.67
C GLY A 539 2.44 8.92 20.35
N ASN A 540 1.30 8.52 19.76
CA ASN A 540 0.39 7.57 20.39
C ASN A 540 0.76 6.09 20.17
N TRP A 541 1.51 5.79 19.12
CA TRP A 541 1.92 4.42 18.84
C TRP A 541 3.05 3.99 19.79
N LYS A 542 2.96 2.74 20.27
CA LYS A 542 4.00 2.09 21.05
C LYS A 542 4.31 0.74 20.41
N PRO A 543 5.60 0.33 20.39
CA PRO A 543 5.96 -1.00 19.91
C PRO A 543 5.33 -2.09 20.79
N ASP A 544 4.98 -3.22 20.18
CA ASP A 544 4.53 -4.39 20.90
C ASP A 544 5.67 -4.96 21.77
N ARG A 545 5.33 -5.54 22.92
CA ARG A 545 6.31 -6.18 23.83
C ARG A 545 7.17 -7.23 23.13
N ASP A 546 6.57 -8.02 22.23
CA ASP A 546 7.28 -9.02 21.43
C ASP A 546 8.35 -8.36 20.56
N THR A 547 8.06 -7.19 19.99
CA THR A 547 9.02 -6.45 19.15
C THR A 547 10.19 -5.94 19.98
N GLU A 548 9.93 -5.43 21.19
CA GLU A 548 10.99 -5.01 22.10
C GLU A 548 11.84 -6.19 22.58
N SER A 549 11.21 -7.33 22.86
CA SER A 549 11.90 -8.57 23.24
C SER A 549 12.84 -9.06 22.14
N ASP A 550 12.36 -9.15 20.89
CA ASP A 550 13.16 -9.57 19.73
C ASP A 550 14.36 -8.64 19.50
N VAL A 551 14.18 -7.33 19.71
CA VAL A 551 15.27 -6.35 19.61
C VAL A 551 16.32 -6.57 20.69
N ILE A 552 15.91 -6.82 21.93
CA ILE A 552 16.83 -7.09 23.04
C ILE A 552 17.57 -8.42 22.80
N GLU A 553 16.88 -9.45 22.34
CA GLU A 553 17.46 -10.75 22.04
C GLU A 553 18.48 -10.68 20.89
N ALA A 554 18.12 -10.01 19.79
CA ALA A 554 19.01 -9.82 18.65
C ALA A 554 20.29 -9.06 19.04
N LYS A 555 20.20 -8.12 20.00
CA LYS A 555 21.39 -7.46 20.57
C LYS A 555 22.23 -8.39 21.43
N ARG A 556 21.60 -9.25 22.23
CA ARG A 556 22.28 -10.24 23.08
C ARG A 556 23.03 -11.30 22.28
N THR A 557 22.51 -11.68 21.11
CA THR A 557 23.19 -12.64 20.22
C THR A 557 24.52 -12.11 19.67
N THR A 558 24.71 -10.79 19.67
CA THR A 558 25.92 -10.13 19.21
C THR A 558 27.03 -10.20 20.25
N SER A 559 28.24 -10.57 19.85
CA SER A 559 29.38 -10.86 20.73
C SER A 559 29.71 -9.77 21.74
N ALA A 560 29.41 -8.49 21.46
CA ALA A 560 29.58 -7.37 22.38
C ALA A 560 28.78 -7.52 23.71
N TYR A 561 27.63 -8.20 23.69
CA TYR A 561 26.81 -8.44 24.88
C TYR A 561 27.00 -9.82 25.50
N ARG A 562 27.61 -10.78 24.78
CA ARG A 562 28.02 -12.06 25.40
C ARG A 562 29.03 -11.83 26.52
N PHE A 563 30.00 -10.93 26.31
CA PHE A 563 31.01 -10.62 27.33
C PHE A 563 30.42 -9.89 28.55
N SER A 564 29.44 -8.99 28.39
CA SER A 564 28.82 -8.32 29.55
C SER A 564 27.89 -9.22 30.36
N SER A 565 27.25 -10.21 29.72
CA SER A 565 26.44 -11.23 30.43
C SER A 565 27.25 -12.34 31.10
N GLN A 566 28.54 -12.44 30.79
CA GLN A 566 29.48 -13.43 31.35
C GLN A 566 30.48 -12.83 32.35
N ILE A 567 30.35 -11.56 32.70
CA ILE A 567 31.04 -11.01 33.86
C ILE A 567 30.15 -11.30 35.07
N PRO A 568 30.42 -12.32 35.90
CA PRO A 568 29.79 -12.39 37.20
C PRO A 568 30.14 -11.09 37.91
N SER A 569 29.14 -10.43 38.49
CA SER A 569 29.32 -9.30 39.40
C SER A 569 30.21 -9.75 40.55
N ARG A 570 31.52 -9.65 40.36
CA ARG A 570 32.53 -9.85 41.39
C ARG A 570 32.61 -8.56 42.21
N GLN A 571 31.54 -8.28 42.92
CA GLN A 571 31.48 -7.33 44.01
C GLN A 571 30.81 -8.06 45.15
N ASP A 572 31.62 -8.82 45.86
CA ASP A 572 31.53 -9.07 47.31
C ASP A 572 32.63 -10.08 47.65
N GLU A 573 33.85 -9.55 47.78
CA GLU A 573 34.91 -10.12 48.61
C GLU A 573 36.11 -9.18 48.53
N HIS A 574 36.16 -8.21 49.44
CA HIS A 574 37.40 -7.80 50.11
C HIS A 574 37.10 -6.88 51.30
N VAL A 575 37.20 -7.52 52.49
CA VAL A 575 37.62 -7.04 53.83
C VAL A 575 36.82 -5.93 54.49
#